data_AF-A0A520G465-F1
#
_entry.id   AF-A0A520G465-F1
#
_cell.length_a   1.000
_cell.length_b   1.000
_cell.length_c   1.000
_cell.angle_alpha   90.00
_cell.angle_beta   90.00
_cell.angle_gamma   90.00
#
_symmetry.space_group_name_H-M   'P 1'
#
loop_
_entity.id
_entity.type
_entity.pdbx_description
1 polymer ?
#
loop_
_entity_poly.entity_id
_entity_poly.type
_entity_poly.pdbx_seq_one_letter_code
_entity_poly.pdbx_strand_id
1 'polypeptide(L)' 'MAFGTQDEPDEVMNEINMTPLVDVMLVLLIIFIITVPVMKHAVNIDLPRASSEPEQTKPQNILFTVAADGSYYWNEQK' A
#
# COMPACT_ATOMS: atom_id res chain seq x y z
N MET A 1 62.82 -24.93 49.72
CA MET A 1 62.48 -23.49 49.85
C MET A 1 63.30 -22.75 48.78
N ALA A 2 62.75 -21.93 47.90
CA ALA A 2 61.41 -21.36 47.81
C ALA A 2 61.07 -21.06 46.34
N PHE A 3 59.79 -21.23 46.05
CA PHE A 3 59.03 -20.79 44.88
C PHE A 3 59.13 -19.27 44.68
N GLY A 4 59.01 -18.83 43.42
CA GLY A 4 58.91 -17.43 43.03
C GLY A 4 58.25 -17.25 41.66
N THR A 5 56.98 -17.64 41.59
CA THR A 5 55.90 -17.14 40.72
C THR A 5 56.19 -16.89 39.24
N GLN A 6 55.79 -17.90 38.46
CA GLN A 6 55.33 -17.80 37.09
C GLN A 6 53.91 -17.23 37.11
N ASP A 7 53.76 -15.95 36.77
CA ASP A 7 52.46 -15.31 36.50
C ASP A 7 52.71 -14.15 35.51
N GLU A 8 52.93 -14.46 34.24
CA GLU A 8 52.46 -13.56 33.19
C GLU A 8 50.97 -13.86 33.05
N PRO A 9 50.07 -12.93 33.46
CA PRO A 9 48.66 -13.13 33.22
C PRO A 9 48.48 -12.99 31.72
N ASP A 10 48.41 -14.13 31.04
CA ASP A 10 47.38 -14.44 30.07
C ASP A 10 46.68 -13.18 29.53
N GLU A 11 47.39 -12.45 28.68
CA GLU A 11 46.79 -11.54 27.72
C GLU A 11 46.15 -12.44 26.66
N VAL A 12 45.14 -13.21 27.08
CA VAL A 12 44.29 -13.98 26.20
C VAL A 12 43.58 -12.93 25.38
N MET A 13 44.14 -12.65 24.21
CA MET A 13 43.58 -11.79 23.19
C MET A 13 42.24 -12.39 22.79
N ASN A 14 41.20 -12.03 23.53
CA ASN A 14 39.82 -12.32 23.18
C ASN A 14 39.40 -11.25 22.18
N GLU A 15 39.97 -11.33 20.97
CA GLU A 15 39.56 -10.53 19.85
C GLU A 15 38.12 -10.94 19.54
N ILE A 16 37.16 -10.15 20.01
CA ILE A 16 35.74 -10.41 19.77
C ILE A 16 35.57 -10.43 18.25
N ASN A 17 35.01 -11.52 17.71
CA ASN A 17 34.70 -11.63 16.29
C ASN A 17 33.70 -10.51 15.91
N MET A 18 34.22 -9.40 15.40
CA MET A 18 33.41 -8.22 15.04
C MET A 18 32.58 -8.48 13.78
N THR A 19 33.07 -9.28 12.83
CA THR A 19 32.40 -9.50 11.54
C THR A 19 31.02 -10.13 11.69
N PRO A 20 30.84 -11.21 12.48
CA PRO A 20 29.49 -11.74 12.74
C PRO A 20 28.64 -10.81 13.61
N LEU A 21 29.25 -10.04 14.50
CA LEU A 21 28.53 -9.15 15.42
C LEU A 21 27.91 -7.96 14.68
N VAL A 22 28.66 -7.36 13.76
CA VAL A 22 28.18 -6.26 12.90
C VAL A 22 27.06 -6.75 11.97
N ASP A 23 27.14 -7.98 11.45
CA ASP A 23 26.10 -8.58 10.61
C ASP A 23 24.76 -8.69 11.36
N VAL A 24 24.77 -9.25 12.57
CA VAL A 24 23.58 -9.35 13.43
C VAL A 24 23.00 -7.97 13.74
N MET A 25 23.85 -6.99 14.07
CA MET A 25 23.40 -5.62 14.35
C MET A 25 22.81 -4.94 13.11
N LEU A 26 23.40 -5.14 11.93
CA LEU A 26 22.92 -4.57 10.67
C LEU A 26 21.58 -5.19 10.25
N VAL A 27 21.39 -6.49 10.44
CA VAL A 27 20.11 -7.17 10.21
C VAL A 27 19.00 -6.56 11.09
N LEU A 28 19.26 -6.30 12.37
CA LEU A 28 18.30 -5.65 13.26
C LEU A 28 17.93 -4.23 12.80
N LEU A 29 18.91 -3.45 12.31
CA LEU A 29 18.68 -2.12 11.75
C LEU A 29 17.81 -2.18 10.49
N ILE A 30 18.07 -3.12 9.59
CA ILE A 30 17.27 -3.32 8.37
C ILE A 30 15.82 -3.66 8.73
N ILE A 31 15.59 -4.53 9.73
CA ILE A 31 14.23 -4.85 10.20
C ILE A 31 13.51 -3.58 10.66
N PHE A 32 14.15 -2.74 11.48
CA PHE A 32 13.55 -1.48 11.91
C PHE A 32 13.25 -0.54 10.74
N ILE A 33 14.17 -0.38 9.78
CA ILE A 33 13.98 0.45 8.59
C ILE A 33 12.78 -0.03 7.75
N ILE A 34 12.62 -1.34 7.57
CA ILE A 34 11.53 -1.92 6.76
C ILE A 34 10.17 -1.82 7.44
N THR A 35 10.10 -1.90 8.77
CA THR A 35 8.80 -1.82 9.48
C THR A 35 8.19 -0.41 9.47
N VAL A 36 9.00 0.64 9.41
CA VAL A 36 8.55 2.05 9.38
C VAL A 36 7.63 2.40 8.18
N PRO A 37 7.95 2.08 6.91
CA PRO A 37 7.12 2.44 5.76
C PRO A 37 5.79 1.67 5.69
N VAL A 38 5.63 0.55 6.40
CA VAL A 38 4.40 -0.27 6.33
C VAL A 38 3.18 0.47 6.89
N MET A 39 3.37 1.50 7.73
CA MET A 39 2.28 2.31 8.28
C MET A 39 1.71 3.37 7.32
N LYS A 40 1.70 3.13 6.00
CA LYS A 40 1.33 4.15 4.99
C LYS A 40 0.23 3.78 4.02
N HIS A 41 -0.67 2.85 4.32
CA HIS A 41 -1.86 2.66 3.46
C HIS A 41 -3.14 2.38 4.25
N ALA A 42 -3.56 3.33 5.11
CA ALA A 42 -4.97 3.46 5.46
C ALA A 42 -5.58 4.48 4.48
N VAL A 43 -5.90 4.03 3.26
CA VAL A 43 -6.71 4.84 2.35
C VAL A 43 -8.13 4.84 2.94
N ASN A 44 -8.58 6.01 3.42
CA ASN A 44 -9.98 6.18 3.79
C ASN A 44 -10.82 6.01 2.52
N ILE A 45 -11.48 4.86 2.40
CA ILE A 45 -12.45 4.59 1.36
C ILE A 45 -13.82 4.97 1.91
N ASP A 46 -14.38 6.03 1.36
CA ASP A 46 -15.80 6.34 1.55
C ASP A 46 -16.61 5.43 0.64
N LEU A 47 -17.33 4.49 1.26
CA LEU A 47 -18.28 3.63 0.56
C LEU A 47 -19.47 4.49 0.09
N PRO A 48 -19.87 4.42 -1.20
CA PRO A 48 -21.04 5.14 -1.69
C PRO A 48 -22.27 4.63 -0.94
N ARG A 49 -23.05 5.56 -0.40
CA ARG A 49 -24.33 5.22 0.23
C ARG A 49 -25.36 5.00 -0.87
N ALA A 50 -26.05 3.87 -0.83
CA ALA A 50 -27.18 3.62 -1.71
C ALA A 50 -28.28 4.65 -1.40
N SER A 51 -28.65 5.47 -2.38
CA SER A 51 -29.85 6.31 -2.34
C SER A 51 -31.05 5.44 -2.72
N SER A 52 -32.12 5.47 -1.92
CA SER A 52 -33.39 4.82 -2.24
C SER A 52 -34.32 5.76 -3.01
N GLU A 53 -33.77 6.78 -3.67
CA GLU A 53 -34.55 7.64 -4.55
C GLU A 53 -35.14 6.81 -5.69
N PRO A 54 -36.45 6.95 -5.98
CA PRO A 54 -37.03 6.37 -7.17
C PRO A 54 -36.22 6.81 -8.39
N GLU A 55 -35.75 5.85 -9.18
CA GLU A 55 -35.10 6.12 -10.46
C GLU A 55 -36.05 7.03 -11.26
N GLN A 56 -35.63 8.27 -11.52
CA GLN A 56 -36.40 9.15 -12.37
C GLN A 56 -36.36 8.56 -13.77
N THR A 57 -37.51 8.03 -14.21
CA THR A 57 -37.66 7.51 -15.56
C THR A 57 -37.24 8.61 -16.53
N LYS A 58 -36.15 8.37 -17.27
CA LYS A 58 -35.73 9.28 -18.33
C LYS A 58 -36.93 9.49 -19.26
N PRO A 59 -37.25 10.73 -19.64
CA PRO A 59 -38.32 10.97 -20.59
C PRO A 59 -38.05 10.13 -21.83
N GLN A 60 -39.07 9.44 -22.29
CA GLN A 60 -39.05 8.61 -23.49
C GLN A 60 -38.41 9.36 -24.66
N ASN A 61 -37.47 8.70 -25.36
CA ASN A 61 -36.83 9.27 -26.53
C ASN A 61 -37.90 9.61 -27.58
N ILE A 62 -37.89 10.86 -28.04
CA ILE A 62 -38.77 11.33 -29.10
C ILE A 62 -38.03 11.18 -30.43
N LEU A 63 -38.62 10.42 -31.35
CA LEU A 63 -38.15 10.36 -32.73
C LEU A 63 -38.95 11.39 -33.54
N PHE A 64 -38.29 12.48 -33.91
CA PHE A 64 -38.81 13.47 -34.85
C PHE A 64 -38.20 13.23 -36.22
N THR A 65 -39.02 12.90 -37.22
CA THR A 65 -38.56 12.63 -38.59
C THR A 65 -39.12 13.67 -39.55
N VAL A 66 -38.26 14.14 -40.45
CA VAL A 66 -38.63 14.99 -41.59
C VAL A 66 -38.42 14.17 -42.85
N ALA A 67 -39.50 13.85 -43.56
CA ALA A 67 -39.41 13.15 -44.84
C ALA A 67 -39.09 14.11 -45.98
N ALA A 68 -38.60 13.57 -47.10
CA ALA A 68 -38.18 14.35 -48.26
C ALA A 68 -39.33 15.18 -48.89
N ASP A 69 -40.58 14.80 -48.64
CA ASP A 69 -41.79 15.52 -49.05
C ASP A 69 -42.16 16.67 -48.08
N GLY A 70 -41.38 16.89 -47.03
CA GLY A 70 -41.62 17.88 -45.99
C GLY A 70 -42.63 17.46 -44.93
N SER A 71 -43.09 16.20 -44.94
CA SER A 71 -43.96 15.68 -43.88
C SER A 71 -43.17 15.41 -42.58
N TYR A 72 -43.83 15.70 -41.46
CA TYR A 72 -43.29 15.50 -40.12
C TYR A 72 -43.90 14.26 -39.50
N TYR A 73 -43.08 13.49 -38.77
CA TYR A 73 -43.53 12.34 -38.02
C TYR A 73 -43.05 12.44 -36.58
N TRP A 74 -43.96 12.13 -35.66
CA TRP A 74 -43.71 12.00 -34.25
C TRP A 74 -43.81 10.52 -33.87
N ASN A 75 -42.70 9.89 -33.53
CA ASN A 75 -42.67 8.45 -33.22
C ASN A 75 -43.40 7.60 -34.28
N GLU A 76 -43.09 7.84 -35.56
CA GLU A 76 -43.67 7.14 -36.71
C GLU A 76 -45.17 7.42 -36.96
N GLN A 77 -45.80 8.28 -36.15
CA GLN A 77 -47.16 8.78 -36.35
C GLN A 77 -47.14 10.14 -37.04
N LYS A 78 -48.09 10.36 -37.96
CA LYS A 78 -48.23 11.58 -38.74
C LYS A 78 -48.95 12.68 -37.97
#